data_AF-A0A848KDH5-F1
#
_entry.id   AF-A0A848KDH5-F1
#
_cell.length_a   1.000
_cell.length_b   1.000
_cell.length_c   1.000
_cell.angle_alpha   90.00
_cell.angle_beta   90.00
_cell.angle_gamma   90.00
#
_symmetry.space_group_name_H-M   'P 1'
#
loop_
_entity.id
_entity.type
_entity.pdbx_description
1 polymer ?
#
loop_
_entity_poly.entity_id
_entity_poly.type
_entity_poly.pdbx_seq_one_letter_code
_entity_poly.pdbx_strand_id
1 'polypeptide(L)' 'TKIRLITRRGFGFHTPEAVVALAMLSLGGSRPQLPGRDPRISQ' A
#
# COMPACT_ATOMS: atom_id res chain seq x y z
N THR A 1 -7.81 -7.58 8.08
CA THR A 1 -6.59 -6.77 8.29
C THR A 1 -5.72 -6.82 7.04
N LYS A 2 -4.93 -5.78 6.76
CA LYS A 2 -4.02 -5.74 5.59
C LYS A 2 -2.94 -6.83 5.65
N ILE A 3 -2.47 -7.17 6.85
CA ILE A 3 -1.44 -8.21 7.07
C ILE A 3 -1.87 -9.57 6.49
N ARG A 4 -3.08 -10.07 6.83
CA ARG A 4 -3.55 -11.38 6.31
C ARG A 4 -3.61 -11.45 4.78
N LEU A 5 -3.88 -10.31 4.14
CA LEU A 5 -3.94 -10.22 2.68
C LEU A 5 -2.54 -10.21 2.05
N ILE A 6 -1.59 -9.51 2.66
CA ILE A 6 -0.18 -9.48 2.25
C ILE A 6 0.44 -10.88 2.38
N THR A 7 0.24 -11.56 3.51
CA THR A 7 0.74 -12.93 3.71
C THR A 7 0.19 -13.92 2.69
N ARG A 8 -1.10 -13.81 2.31
CA ARG A 8 -1.68 -14.67 1.27
C ARG A 8 -1.09 -14.41 -0.12
N ARG A 9 -0.88 -13.14 -0.49
CA ARG A 9 -0.22 -12.79 -1.76
C ARG A 9 1.26 -13.16 -1.78
N GLY A 10 1.85 -13.28 -0.59
CA GLY A 10 3.23 -13.70 -0.40
C GLY A 10 3.46 -15.22 -0.45
N PHE A 11 2.39 -16.02 -0.44
CA PHE A 11 2.50 -17.46 -0.45
C PHE A 11 3.06 -17.95 -1.80
N GLY A 12 4.16 -18.69 -1.78
CA GLY A 12 4.85 -19.16 -2.99
C GLY A 12 6.13 -18.39 -3.35
N PHE A 13 6.47 -17.31 -2.64
CA PHE A 13 7.82 -16.75 -2.74
C PHE A 13 8.84 -17.61 -1.99
N HIS A 14 10.02 -17.75 -2.57
CA HIS A 14 11.11 -18.54 -2.00
C HIS A 14 11.79 -17.86 -0.81
N THR A 15 11.50 -16.57 -0.55
CA THR A 15 12.20 -15.79 0.45
C THR A 15 11.26 -14.83 1.20
N PRO A 16 11.55 -14.51 2.48
CA PRO A 16 10.70 -13.63 3.29
C PRO A 16 10.73 -12.16 2.84
N GLU A 17 11.77 -11.73 2.13
CA GLU A 17 11.95 -10.36 1.64
C GLU A 17 10.80 -9.93 0.72
N ALA A 18 10.22 -10.85 -0.04
CA ALA A 18 9.07 -10.57 -0.90
C ALA A 18 7.83 -10.13 -0.09
N VAL A 19 7.59 -10.73 1.08
CA VAL A 19 6.48 -10.36 1.97
C VAL A 19 6.75 -9.00 2.64
N VAL A 20 8.00 -8.73 3.01
CA VAL A 20 8.43 -7.43 3.54
C VAL A 20 8.24 -6.33 2.50
N ALA A 21 8.63 -6.57 1.25
CA ALA A 21 8.43 -5.63 0.15
C ALA A 21 6.94 -5.33 -0.09
N LEU A 22 6.08 -6.35 -0.07
CA LEU A 22 4.62 -6.18 -0.16
C LEU A 22 4.05 -5.36 1.00
N ALA A 23 4.58 -5.53 2.21
CA ALA A 23 4.21 -4.73 3.36
C ALA A 23 4.63 -3.27 3.16
N MET A 24 5.89 -3.02 2.80
CA MET A 24 6.46 -1.68 2.56
C MET A 24 5.68 -0.92 1.47
N LEU A 25 5.34 -1.58 0.36
CA LEU A 25 4.51 -0.98 -0.69
C LEU A 25 3.10 -0.62 -0.19
N SER A 26 2.56 -1.41 0.72
CA SER A 26 1.23 -1.19 1.31
C SER A 26 1.20 -0.08 2.38
N LEU A 27 2.37 0.39 2.84
CA LEU A 27 2.52 1.48 3.82
C LEU A 27 2.27 2.88 3.23
N GLY A 28 1.75 2.98 2.00
CA GLY A 28 1.44 4.27 1.36
C GLY A 28 0.81 5.29 2.31
N GLY A 29 1.34 6.52 2.30
CA GLY A 29 0.95 7.57 3.23
C GLY A 29 1.05 8.98 2.63
N SER A 30 1.85 9.16 1.59
CA SER A 30 1.82 10.41 0.82
C SER A 30 0.70 10.33 -0.20
N ARG A 31 -0.40 11.04 0.06
CA ARG A 31 -1.35 11.46 -0.96
C ARG A 31 -0.89 12.83 -1.46
N PRO A 32 0.07 12.90 -2.40
CA PRO A 32 0.50 14.20 -2.91
C PRO A 32 -0.73 14.93 -3.44
N GLN A 33 -0.83 16.22 -3.13
CA GLN A 33 -1.91 17.03 -3.64
C GLN A 33 -1.77 17.06 -5.16
N LEU A 34 -2.68 16.36 -5.83
CA LEU A 34 -2.68 16.28 -7.29
C LEU A 34 -3.13 17.65 -7.81
N PRO A 35 -2.37 18.26 -8.74
CA PRO A 35 -2.82 19.46 -9.44
C PRO A 35 -4.23 19.24 -10.01
N GLY A 36 -5.17 20.13 -9.69
CA GLY A 36 -6.58 20.02 -10.13
C GLY A 36 -7.52 19.24 -9.19
N ARG A 37 -7.04 18.71 -8.06
CA ARG A 37 -7.89 18.17 -6.99
C ARG A 37 -7.83 19.12 -5.79
N ASP A 38 -8.67 20.17 -5.77
CA ASP A 38 -8.87 21.00 -4.58
C ASP A 38 -9.86 20.30 -3.62
N PRO A 39 -9.41 19.84 -2.45
CA PRO A 39 -10.28 19.16 -1.49
C PRO A 39 -11.36 20.06 -0.87
N ARG A 40 -11.32 21.37 -1.11
CA ARG A 40 -12.27 22.34 -0.52
C ARG A 40 -13.50 22.63 -1.39
N ILE A 41 -13.53 22.18 -2.64
CA ILE A 41 -14.66 22.45 -3.56
C ILE A 41 -15.86 21.51 -3.32
N SER A 42 -15.70 20.51 -2.44
CA SER A 42 -16.76 19.55 -2.11
C SER A 42 -17.49 19.83 -0.77
N GLN A 43 -17.37 21.05 -0.21
CA GLN A 43 -18.05 21.48 1.03
C GLN A 43 -19.18 22.45 0.73
#